data_AF-A0A969K868-F1
#
_entry.id   AF-A0A969K868-F1
#
_cell.length_a   1.000
_cell.length_b   1.000
_cell.length_c   1.000
_cell.angle_alpha   90.00
_cell.angle_beta   90.00
_cell.angle_gamma   90.00
#
_symmetry.space_group_name_H-M   'P 1'
#
loop_
_entity.id
_entity.type
_entity.pdbx_description
1 polymer ?
#
loop_
_entity_poly.entity_id
_entity_poly.type
_entity_poly.pdbx_seq_one_letter_code
_entity_poly.pdbx_strand_id
1 'polypeptide(L)'
;MARSRHDRRSRISRRTRTPVRSARSHGHHNRLFETINAGYPVYPSTITRQNPLTRGWDPLQAAVELAHARNMELHAWVWAFAVGNEAHNVIVGDPIDYPGPVLAAHPEWANRDDQERVRHQGSRKTFLDPANPEARWFVIRQLDEIVNNYDVDGIQLDYIRYPFQDPGAERTYGYGSAGREQFEALTGVDPLTISPAIVICGRNGRNFASITSLPSCVRCANGSTVGDQG
;
A
#
# COMPACT_ATOMS: atom_id res chain seq x y z
N MET A 1 35.76 -28.46 -6.95
CA MET A 1 34.95 -27.29 -6.55
C MET A 1 33.45 -27.63 -6.54
N ALA A 2 32.94 -28.38 -5.56
CA ALA A 2 31.53 -28.82 -5.52
C ALA A 2 30.88 -28.79 -4.13
N ARG A 3 31.48 -28.12 -3.13
CA ARG A 3 31.00 -28.15 -1.73
C ARG A 3 30.24 -26.89 -1.28
N SER A 4 29.97 -25.92 -2.15
CA SER A 4 29.42 -24.60 -1.75
C SER A 4 27.90 -24.43 -1.95
N ARG A 5 27.27 -25.15 -2.89
CA ARG A 5 25.84 -24.97 -3.22
C ARG A 5 24.90 -25.80 -2.34
N HIS A 6 25.35 -26.93 -1.81
CA HIS A 6 24.53 -27.82 -0.98
C HIS A 6 24.33 -27.29 0.46
N ASP A 7 25.34 -26.58 1.00
CA ASP A 7 25.32 -26.07 2.38
C ASP A 7 24.35 -24.87 2.57
N ARG A 8 24.18 -24.01 1.56
CA ARG A 8 23.23 -22.89 1.62
C ARG A 8 21.76 -23.34 1.67
N ARG A 9 21.40 -24.42 0.94
CA ARG A 9 20.06 -25.02 1.01
C ARG A 9 19.76 -25.61 2.40
N SER A 10 20.78 -26.16 3.08
CA SER A 10 20.64 -26.76 4.42
C SER A 10 20.40 -25.71 5.53
N ARG A 11 21.05 -24.54 5.45
CA ARG A 11 20.89 -23.45 6.43
C ARG A 11 19.56 -22.70 6.29
N ILE A 12 19.07 -22.50 5.07
CA ILE A 12 17.77 -21.86 4.81
C ILE A 12 16.62 -22.78 5.23
N SER A 13 16.74 -24.09 4.95
CA SER A 13 15.82 -25.13 5.44
C SER A 13 15.68 -25.14 6.96
N ARG A 14 16.76 -24.86 7.71
CA ARG A 14 16.68 -24.75 9.18
C ARG A 14 15.97 -23.47 9.64
N ARG A 15 16.17 -22.33 8.97
CA ARG A 15 15.52 -21.05 9.35
C ARG A 15 14.01 -21.04 9.14
N THR A 16 13.48 -21.77 8.16
CA THR A 16 12.02 -21.91 7.96
C THR A 16 11.41 -23.01 8.83
N ARG A 17 12.18 -24.04 9.25
CA ARG A 17 11.68 -25.14 10.09
C ARG A 17 11.43 -24.76 11.55
N THR A 18 12.21 -23.85 12.12
CA THR A 18 12.13 -23.51 13.56
C THR A 18 10.84 -22.74 13.92
N PRO A 19 10.42 -21.70 13.18
CA PRO A 19 9.16 -20.99 13.48
C PRO A 19 7.93 -21.89 13.34
N VAL A 20 7.96 -22.79 12.34
CA VAL A 20 6.83 -23.67 12.01
C VAL A 20 6.67 -24.79 13.04
N ARG A 21 7.76 -25.29 13.65
CA ARG A 21 7.67 -26.25 14.77
C ARG A 21 7.07 -25.63 16.04
N SER A 22 7.34 -24.35 16.31
CA SER A 22 6.89 -23.65 17.51
C SER A 22 5.41 -23.25 17.48
N ALA A 23 4.83 -23.04 16.29
CA ALA A 23 3.44 -22.58 16.17
C ALA A 23 2.42 -23.68 16.53
N ARG A 24 2.71 -24.94 16.19
CA ARG A 24 1.80 -26.07 16.42
C ARG A 24 1.64 -26.45 17.89
N SER A 25 2.67 -26.23 18.72
CA SER A 25 2.57 -26.49 20.17
C SER A 25 1.67 -25.50 20.92
N HIS A 26 1.22 -24.42 20.26
CA HIS A 26 0.40 -23.36 20.84
C HIS A 26 -0.97 -23.22 20.16
N GLY A 27 -1.37 -24.17 19.31
CA GLY A 27 -2.69 -24.16 18.65
C GLY A 27 -2.86 -23.09 17.56
N HIS A 28 -1.77 -22.50 17.06
CA HIS A 28 -1.85 -21.55 15.95
C HIS A 28 -1.86 -22.30 14.61
N HIS A 29 -3.01 -22.24 13.93
CA HIS A 29 -3.23 -22.89 12.64
C HIS A 29 -2.93 -21.99 11.44
N ASN A 30 -2.81 -20.67 11.67
CA ASN A 30 -2.74 -19.67 10.59
C ASN A 30 -1.39 -18.96 10.59
N ARG A 31 -0.77 -18.88 9.41
CA ARG A 31 0.50 -18.17 9.20
C ARG A 31 0.32 -17.05 8.18
N LEU A 32 0.51 -15.81 8.63
CA LEU A 32 0.73 -14.67 7.73
C LEU A 32 2.16 -14.74 7.20
N PHE A 33 2.31 -14.81 5.87
CA PHE A 33 3.61 -14.85 5.20
C PHE A 33 3.78 -13.59 4.36
N GLU A 34 4.75 -12.74 4.73
CA GLU A 34 5.05 -11.52 3.99
C GLU A 34 5.47 -11.86 2.55
N THR A 35 4.58 -11.53 1.61
CA THR A 35 4.64 -11.98 0.23
C THR A 35 5.03 -10.84 -0.70
N ILE A 36 4.52 -9.62 -0.46
CA ILE A 36 4.91 -8.40 -1.17
C ILE A 36 5.19 -7.30 -0.13
N ASN A 37 6.39 -6.73 -0.19
CA ASN A 37 6.85 -5.62 0.65
C ASN A 37 7.68 -4.66 -0.20
N ALA A 38 7.50 -3.35 -0.02
CA ALA A 38 8.26 -2.31 -0.72
C ALA A 38 8.22 -2.46 -2.25
N GLY A 39 7.09 -2.89 -2.81
CA GLY A 39 6.92 -3.11 -4.24
C GLY A 39 7.64 -4.35 -4.79
N TYR A 40 8.23 -5.17 -3.92
CA TYR A 40 8.93 -6.39 -4.27
C TYR A 40 8.16 -7.64 -3.81
N PRO A 41 7.72 -8.52 -4.71
CA PRO A 41 7.32 -9.87 -4.38
C PRO A 41 8.53 -10.68 -3.95
N VAL A 42 8.35 -11.54 -2.93
CA VAL A 42 9.38 -12.49 -2.52
C VAL A 42 9.51 -13.65 -3.51
N TYR A 43 8.48 -13.89 -4.32
CA TYR A 43 8.41 -14.95 -5.33
C TYR A 43 8.72 -14.42 -6.75
N PRO A 44 9.04 -15.29 -7.72
CA PRO A 44 9.27 -14.88 -9.10
C PRO A 44 7.99 -14.37 -9.76
N SER A 45 7.84 -13.05 -9.86
CA SER A 45 6.69 -12.39 -10.49
C SER A 45 6.97 -12.03 -11.95
N THR A 46 5.92 -12.03 -12.75
CA THR A 46 5.91 -11.55 -14.14
C THR A 46 5.52 -10.07 -14.23
N ILE A 47 4.94 -9.50 -13.17
CA ILE A 47 4.38 -8.15 -13.14
C ILE A 47 5.41 -7.12 -12.64
N THR A 48 6.20 -7.47 -11.62
CA THR A 48 7.23 -6.59 -11.06
C THR A 48 8.49 -7.37 -10.67
N ARG A 49 9.57 -6.64 -10.40
CA ARG A 49 10.87 -7.21 -10.06
C ARG A 49 10.80 -7.97 -8.73
N GLN A 50 11.23 -9.23 -8.72
CA GLN A 50 11.40 -10.01 -7.49
C GLN A 50 12.40 -9.35 -6.52
N ASN A 51 12.15 -9.46 -5.22
CA ASN A 51 13.04 -8.99 -4.16
C ASN A 51 14.48 -9.50 -4.37
N PRO A 52 15.50 -8.62 -4.37
CA PRO A 52 16.90 -9.02 -4.57
C PRO A 52 17.39 -10.14 -3.63
N LEU A 53 16.85 -10.21 -2.40
CA LEU A 53 17.25 -11.20 -1.39
C LEU A 53 16.77 -12.62 -1.70
N THR A 54 15.74 -12.76 -2.52
CA THR A 54 15.11 -14.06 -2.83
C THR A 54 15.31 -14.48 -4.27
N ARG A 55 16.05 -13.69 -5.07
CA ARG A 55 16.33 -13.97 -6.47
C ARG A 55 16.86 -15.39 -6.70
N GLY A 56 16.23 -16.11 -7.63
CA GLY A 56 16.61 -17.49 -7.99
C GLY A 56 16.06 -18.55 -7.03
N TRP A 57 15.16 -18.18 -6.13
CA TRP A 57 14.41 -19.06 -5.25
C TRP A 57 12.95 -18.58 -5.18
N ASP A 58 12.02 -19.49 -4.96
CA ASP A 58 10.62 -19.19 -4.66
C ASP A 58 10.32 -19.50 -3.17
N PRO A 59 10.33 -18.49 -2.29
CA PRO A 59 10.00 -18.65 -0.88
C PRO A 59 8.51 -18.88 -0.64
N LEU A 60 7.62 -18.34 -1.48
CA LEU A 60 6.18 -18.46 -1.27
C LEU A 60 5.74 -19.91 -1.53
N GLN A 61 6.18 -20.49 -2.65
CA GLN A 61 5.93 -21.90 -2.96
C GLN A 61 6.40 -22.81 -1.84
N ALA A 62 7.64 -22.63 -1.39
CA ALA A 62 8.22 -23.44 -0.33
C ALA A 62 7.47 -23.25 1.01
N ALA A 63 6.96 -22.04 1.29
CA ALA A 63 6.21 -21.78 2.51
C ALA A 63 4.83 -22.46 2.49
N VAL A 64 4.12 -22.41 1.35
CA VAL A 64 2.83 -23.07 1.15
C VAL A 64 2.96 -24.58 1.37
N GLU A 65 3.90 -25.22 0.66
CA GLU A 65 4.16 -26.66 0.80
C GLU A 65 4.48 -27.08 2.23
N LEU A 66 5.26 -26.26 2.96
CA LEU A 66 5.62 -26.54 4.34
C LEU A 66 4.44 -26.33 5.31
N ALA A 67 3.56 -25.37 5.04
CA ALA A 67 2.37 -25.12 5.85
C ALA A 67 1.36 -26.27 5.70
N HIS A 68 1.03 -26.63 4.46
CA HIS A 68 0.09 -27.70 4.14
C HIS A 68 0.57 -29.08 4.59
N ALA A 69 1.87 -29.38 4.46
CA ALA A 69 2.45 -30.61 5.00
C ALA A 69 2.33 -30.74 6.54
N ARG A 70 1.91 -29.67 7.22
CA ARG A 70 1.68 -29.62 8.67
C ARG A 70 0.23 -29.31 9.03
N ASN A 71 -0.67 -29.32 8.05
CA ASN A 71 -2.08 -28.98 8.23
C ASN A 71 -2.25 -27.58 8.85
N MET A 72 -1.50 -26.61 8.31
CA MET A 72 -1.57 -25.20 8.65
C MET A 72 -2.00 -24.40 7.43
N GLU A 73 -2.80 -23.36 7.67
CA GLU A 73 -3.17 -22.37 6.66
C GLU A 73 -2.03 -21.38 6.45
N LEU A 74 -1.75 -21.04 5.20
CA LEU A 74 -0.87 -19.95 4.81
C LEU A 74 -1.64 -18.85 4.09
N HIS A 75 -1.61 -17.67 4.69
CA HIS A 75 -2.23 -16.47 4.13
C HIS A 75 -1.12 -15.54 3.63
N ALA A 76 -1.20 -15.14 2.37
CA ALA A 76 -0.25 -14.22 1.75
C ALA A 76 -0.46 -12.80 2.28
N TRP A 77 0.54 -12.24 2.94
CA TRP A 77 0.50 -10.86 3.43
C TRP A 77 1.09 -9.90 2.39
N VAL A 78 0.26 -8.98 1.89
CA VAL A 78 0.56 -8.10 0.76
C VAL A 78 0.43 -6.64 1.17
N TRP A 79 1.47 -5.85 0.91
CA TRP A 79 1.36 -4.39 0.93
C TRP A 79 0.68 -3.92 -0.36
N ALA A 80 -0.52 -3.36 -0.24
CA ALA A 80 -1.32 -2.95 -1.39
C ALA A 80 -0.76 -1.66 -2.03
N PHE A 81 -0.85 -0.52 -1.35
CA PHE A 81 -0.43 0.76 -1.94
C PHE A 81 0.97 1.21 -1.51
N ALA A 82 1.53 0.72 -0.40
CA ALA A 82 2.91 1.06 -0.01
C ALA A 82 3.93 0.26 -0.84
N VAL A 83 4.67 0.95 -1.70
CA VAL A 83 5.55 0.32 -2.71
C VAL A 83 7.02 0.75 -2.63
N GLY A 84 7.39 1.50 -1.60
CA GLY A 84 8.78 1.74 -1.24
C GLY A 84 8.96 1.91 0.27
N ASN A 85 10.16 1.61 0.78
CA ASN A 85 10.44 1.57 2.21
C ASN A 85 11.95 1.78 2.46
N GLU A 86 12.31 2.87 3.13
CA GLU A 86 13.72 3.20 3.42
C GLU A 86 14.45 2.07 4.16
N ALA A 87 13.78 1.44 5.12
CA ALA A 87 14.38 0.35 5.89
C ALA A 87 14.67 -0.88 5.01
N HIS A 88 13.82 -1.14 4.01
CA HIS A 88 14.06 -2.22 3.05
C HIS A 88 15.20 -1.85 2.10
N ASN A 89 15.25 -0.62 1.60
CA ASN A 89 16.32 -0.13 0.73
C ASN A 89 17.70 -0.36 1.36
N VAL A 90 17.86 -0.04 2.65
CA VAL A 90 19.10 -0.30 3.41
C VAL A 90 19.48 -1.78 3.43
N ILE A 91 18.51 -2.68 3.57
CA ILE A 91 18.75 -4.13 3.63
C ILE A 91 19.20 -4.67 2.26
N VAL A 92 18.62 -4.17 1.17
CA VAL A 92 18.93 -4.64 -0.19
C VAL A 92 20.07 -3.88 -0.87
N GLY A 93 20.57 -2.82 -0.24
CA GLY A 93 21.67 -1.99 -0.76
C GLY A 93 21.24 -0.95 -1.80
N ASP A 94 19.95 -0.62 -1.87
CA ASP A 94 19.42 0.46 -2.71
C ASP A 94 19.62 1.83 -2.01
N PRO A 95 19.65 2.96 -2.76
CA PRO A 95 19.65 4.29 -2.17
C PRO A 95 18.49 4.48 -1.18
N ILE A 96 18.72 5.17 -0.07
CA ILE A 96 17.72 5.31 0.98
C ILE A 96 16.42 5.95 0.47
N ASP A 97 16.54 6.94 -0.41
CA ASP A 97 15.46 7.70 -1.04
C ASP A 97 14.84 7.01 -2.26
N TYR A 98 15.33 5.82 -2.65
CA TYR A 98 14.77 5.07 -3.77
C TYR A 98 13.26 4.81 -3.54
N PRO A 99 12.38 5.21 -4.49
CA PRO A 99 10.94 5.12 -4.30
C PRO A 99 10.38 3.70 -4.45
N GLY A 100 11.24 2.72 -4.72
CA GLY A 100 10.88 1.33 -4.98
C GLY A 100 10.78 1.04 -6.49
N PRO A 101 10.75 -0.25 -6.87
CA PRO A 101 10.79 -0.68 -8.27
C PRO A 101 9.56 -0.24 -9.06
N VAL A 102 8.40 -0.18 -8.41
CA VAL A 102 7.13 0.17 -9.06
C VAL A 102 7.10 1.65 -9.43
N LEU A 103 7.37 2.55 -8.49
CA LEU A 103 7.35 4.00 -8.75
C LEU A 103 8.56 4.50 -9.52
N ALA A 104 9.67 3.76 -9.53
CA ALA A 104 10.78 4.04 -10.44
C ALA A 104 10.40 3.77 -11.90
N ALA A 105 9.55 2.76 -12.16
CA ALA A 105 9.04 2.44 -13.49
C ALA A 105 7.81 3.28 -13.88
N HIS A 106 6.97 3.62 -12.90
CA HIS A 106 5.68 4.31 -13.08
C HIS A 106 5.58 5.52 -12.12
N PRO A 107 6.36 6.60 -12.34
CA PRO A 107 6.32 7.78 -11.48
C PRO A 107 4.97 8.52 -11.50
N GLU A 108 4.15 8.32 -12.53
CA GLU A 108 2.79 8.84 -12.69
C GLU A 108 1.77 8.13 -11.77
N TRP A 109 2.13 7.00 -11.17
CA TRP A 109 1.28 6.30 -10.19
C TRP A 109 1.52 6.76 -8.75
N ALA A 110 2.47 7.67 -8.53
CA ALA A 110 2.82 8.11 -7.18
C ALA A 110 1.69 8.93 -6.53
N ASN A 111 1.37 8.59 -5.28
CA ASN A 111 0.58 9.45 -4.42
C ASN A 111 1.45 10.63 -3.96
N ARG A 112 1.01 11.84 -4.29
CA ARG A 112 1.75 13.07 -4.02
C ARG A 112 1.05 13.90 -2.95
N ASP A 113 1.86 14.68 -2.25
CA ASP A 113 1.37 15.76 -1.40
C ASP A 113 1.12 17.05 -2.19
N ASP A 114 0.63 18.08 -1.51
CA ASP A 114 0.33 19.39 -2.09
C ASP A 114 1.57 20.17 -2.61
N GLN A 115 2.77 19.64 -2.36
CA GLN A 115 4.05 20.15 -2.86
C GLN A 115 4.65 19.24 -3.94
N GLU A 116 3.84 18.35 -4.54
CA GLU A 116 4.22 17.39 -5.59
C GLU A 116 5.27 16.33 -5.16
N ARG A 117 5.53 16.20 -3.85
CA ARG A 117 6.50 15.24 -3.32
C ARG A 117 5.86 13.85 -3.24
N VAL A 118 6.59 12.83 -3.70
CA VAL A 118 6.19 11.41 -3.57
C VAL A 118 6.32 10.86 -2.14
N ARG A 119 7.02 11.62 -1.29
CA ARG A 119 7.33 11.30 0.09
C ARG A 119 7.40 12.62 0.86
N HIS A 120 6.45 12.86 1.77
CA HIS A 120 6.53 14.04 2.63
C HIS A 120 7.58 13.87 3.74
N GLN A 121 7.87 14.96 4.44
CA GLN A 121 8.79 14.98 5.56
C GLN A 121 8.32 14.08 6.73
N GLY A 122 9.10 13.04 7.03
CA GLY A 122 8.78 12.08 8.10
C GLY A 122 8.10 10.80 7.62
N SER A 123 7.70 10.71 6.35
CA SER A 123 7.28 9.43 5.77
C SER A 123 8.51 8.59 5.38
N ARG A 124 8.55 7.34 5.85
CA ARG A 124 9.58 6.37 5.44
C ARG A 124 9.14 5.46 4.29
N LYS A 125 7.95 5.70 3.73
CA LYS A 125 7.37 4.90 2.65
C LYS A 125 6.84 5.78 1.53
N THR A 126 6.90 5.26 0.31
CA THR A 126 6.22 5.81 -0.86
C THR A 126 5.00 4.98 -1.17
N PHE A 127 3.99 5.62 -1.75
CA PHE A 127 2.68 5.02 -1.97
C PHE A 127 2.23 5.23 -3.41
N LEU A 128 1.55 4.22 -3.94
CA LEU A 128 0.70 4.34 -5.11
C LEU A 128 -0.51 5.21 -4.79
N ASP A 129 -0.98 6.00 -5.75
CA ASP A 129 -2.21 6.77 -5.65
C ASP A 129 -3.43 5.85 -5.83
N PRO A 130 -4.27 5.65 -4.79
CA PRO A 130 -5.48 4.85 -4.92
C PRO A 130 -6.50 5.42 -5.92
N ALA A 131 -6.42 6.71 -6.26
CA ALA A 131 -7.26 7.34 -7.27
C ALA A 131 -6.82 6.99 -8.71
N ASN A 132 -5.57 6.56 -8.90
CA ASN A 132 -5.06 6.18 -10.21
C ASN A 132 -5.57 4.77 -10.61
N PRO A 133 -6.31 4.63 -11.74
CA PRO A 133 -6.85 3.34 -12.16
C PRO A 133 -5.79 2.30 -12.52
N GLU A 134 -4.68 2.70 -13.13
CA GLU A 134 -3.58 1.80 -13.49
C GLU A 134 -2.85 1.28 -12.25
N ALA A 135 -2.68 2.13 -11.24
CA ALA A 135 -2.13 1.74 -9.95
C ALA A 135 -3.04 0.72 -9.24
N ARG A 136 -4.36 0.90 -9.29
CA ARG A 136 -5.33 -0.09 -8.77
C ARG A 136 -5.24 -1.41 -9.53
N TRP A 137 -5.16 -1.36 -10.86
CA TRP A 137 -5.01 -2.56 -11.69
C TRP A 137 -3.69 -3.28 -11.46
N PHE A 138 -2.61 -2.56 -11.17
CA PHE A 138 -1.35 -3.17 -10.74
C PHE A 138 -1.53 -4.00 -9.47
N VAL A 139 -2.18 -3.44 -8.44
CA VAL A 139 -2.45 -4.18 -7.18
C VAL A 139 -3.32 -5.41 -7.47
N ILE A 140 -4.40 -5.26 -8.23
CA ILE A 140 -5.29 -6.38 -8.58
C ILE A 140 -4.52 -7.48 -9.30
N ARG A 141 -3.69 -7.14 -10.30
CA ARG A 141 -2.87 -8.13 -11.02
C ARG A 141 -1.90 -8.86 -10.10
N GLN A 142 -1.29 -8.19 -9.13
CA GLN A 142 -0.43 -8.84 -8.14
C GLN A 142 -1.21 -9.87 -7.30
N LEU A 143 -2.42 -9.51 -6.85
CA LEU A 143 -3.28 -10.44 -6.10
C LEU A 143 -3.71 -11.63 -6.97
N ASP A 144 -4.08 -11.36 -8.22
CA ASP A 144 -4.46 -12.36 -9.21
C ASP A 144 -3.31 -13.33 -9.50
N GLU A 145 -2.08 -12.84 -9.65
CA GLU A 145 -0.88 -13.66 -9.82
C GLU A 145 -0.63 -14.58 -8.62
N ILE A 146 -0.91 -14.11 -7.40
CA ILE A 146 -0.75 -14.93 -6.20
C ILE A 146 -1.79 -16.06 -6.18
N VAL A 147 -3.08 -15.74 -6.33
CA VAL A 147 -4.16 -16.75 -6.22
C VAL A 147 -4.16 -17.78 -7.34
N ASN A 148 -3.68 -17.41 -8.54
CA ASN A 148 -3.66 -18.33 -9.68
C ASN A 148 -2.43 -19.24 -9.69
N ASN A 149 -1.32 -18.83 -9.06
CA ASN A 149 -0.06 -19.59 -9.12
C ASN A 149 0.26 -20.34 -7.83
N TYR A 150 -0.39 -20.01 -6.71
CA TYR A 150 -0.08 -20.59 -5.40
C TYR A 150 -1.35 -21.04 -4.68
N ASP A 151 -1.28 -22.21 -4.05
CA ASP A 151 -2.36 -22.76 -3.21
C ASP A 151 -2.37 -22.08 -1.83
N VAL A 152 -2.65 -20.78 -1.81
CA VAL A 152 -2.76 -20.00 -0.56
C VAL A 152 -4.17 -20.10 0.02
N ASP A 153 -4.27 -20.16 1.34
CA ASP A 153 -5.57 -20.25 2.04
C ASP A 153 -6.26 -18.89 2.19
N GLY A 154 -5.54 -17.80 1.91
CA GLY A 154 -6.09 -16.45 1.94
C GLY A 154 -5.09 -15.35 1.63
N ILE A 155 -5.60 -14.13 1.54
CA ILE A 155 -4.81 -12.91 1.34
C ILE A 155 -5.09 -11.94 2.48
N GLN A 156 -4.03 -11.50 3.14
CA GLN A 156 -4.06 -10.44 4.13
C GLN A 156 -3.53 -9.15 3.50
N LEU A 157 -4.41 -8.15 3.33
CA LEU A 157 -4.03 -6.84 2.79
C LEU A 157 -3.57 -5.90 3.90
N ASP A 158 -2.37 -5.36 3.76
CA ASP A 158 -1.87 -4.23 4.55
C ASP A 158 -1.57 -3.05 3.63
N TYR A 159 -1.46 -1.86 4.20
CA TYR A 159 -1.28 -0.60 3.47
C TYR A 159 -2.34 -0.39 2.36
N ILE A 160 -3.55 -0.94 2.55
CA ILE A 160 -4.76 -0.60 1.77
C ILE A 160 -5.37 0.72 2.27
N ARG A 161 -4.56 1.78 2.28
CA ARG A 161 -4.91 3.08 2.85
C ARG A 161 -4.09 4.18 2.21
N TYR A 162 -4.58 5.41 2.34
CA TYR A 162 -3.73 6.60 2.19
C TYR A 162 -2.67 6.63 3.31
N PRO A 163 -1.53 7.29 3.09
CA PRO A 163 -0.55 7.47 4.14
C PRO A 163 -1.13 8.33 5.27
N PHE A 164 -0.44 8.35 6.42
CA PHE A 164 -0.83 9.23 7.51
C PHE A 164 -0.79 10.70 7.06
N GLN A 165 -1.80 11.49 7.45
CA GLN A 165 -1.92 12.89 7.08
C GLN A 165 -2.08 13.77 8.33
N ASP A 166 -1.36 14.88 8.35
CA ASP A 166 -1.43 15.95 9.33
C ASP A 166 -1.11 17.28 8.62
N PRO A 167 -2.14 17.98 8.11
CA PRO A 167 -1.95 19.25 7.42
C PRO A 167 -1.27 20.32 8.27
N GLY A 168 -1.48 20.30 9.60
CA GLY A 168 -0.84 21.26 10.52
C GLY A 168 0.67 21.10 10.62
N ALA A 169 1.21 19.99 10.11
CA ALA A 169 2.63 19.69 10.06
C ALA A 169 3.11 19.40 8.63
N GLU A 170 2.43 19.93 7.61
CA GLU A 170 2.80 19.79 6.19
C GLU A 170 2.93 18.34 5.70
N ARG A 171 2.10 17.45 6.28
CA ARG A 171 2.03 16.04 5.93
C ARG A 171 0.70 15.77 5.24
N THR A 172 0.60 16.08 3.96
CA THR A 172 -0.61 15.86 3.16
C THR A 172 -0.38 14.76 2.12
N TYR A 173 -1.46 14.22 1.56
CA TYR A 173 -1.44 13.26 0.44
C TYR A 173 -2.76 13.34 -0.32
N GLY A 174 -2.82 12.70 -1.50
CA GLY A 174 -4.01 12.70 -2.36
C GLY A 174 -4.03 13.81 -3.40
N TYR A 175 -2.91 14.48 -3.62
CA TYR A 175 -2.73 15.54 -4.62
C TYR A 175 -2.09 15.02 -5.92
N GLY A 176 -2.09 13.69 -6.14
CA GLY A 176 -1.74 13.11 -7.44
C GLY A 176 -2.73 13.55 -8.53
N SER A 177 -2.30 13.59 -9.79
CA SER A 177 -3.11 14.07 -10.92
C SER A 177 -4.48 13.40 -10.99
N ALA A 178 -4.53 12.07 -10.85
CA ALA A 178 -5.77 11.31 -10.89
C ALA A 178 -6.77 11.74 -9.80
N GLY A 179 -6.30 11.97 -8.57
CA GLY A 179 -7.14 12.46 -7.48
C GLY A 179 -7.61 13.89 -7.70
N ARG A 180 -6.70 14.77 -8.15
CA ARG A 180 -7.00 16.18 -8.42
C ARG A 180 -8.02 16.36 -9.54
N GLU A 181 -7.81 15.70 -10.67
CA GLU A 181 -8.73 15.72 -11.81
C GLU A 181 -10.12 15.21 -11.43
N GLN A 182 -10.21 14.13 -10.65
CA GLN A 182 -11.49 13.62 -10.16
C GLN A 182 -12.18 14.60 -9.20
N PHE A 183 -11.43 15.22 -8.30
CA PHE A 183 -11.99 16.21 -7.37
C PHE A 183 -12.48 17.46 -8.12
N GLU A 184 -11.69 17.96 -9.07
CA GLU A 184 -12.06 19.13 -9.89
C GLU A 184 -13.28 18.81 -10.77
N ALA A 185 -13.34 17.63 -11.38
CA ALA A 185 -14.52 17.22 -12.16
C ALA A 185 -15.80 17.13 -11.32
N LEU A 186 -15.70 16.76 -10.03
CA LEU A 186 -16.84 16.65 -9.13
C LEU A 186 -17.26 17.98 -8.50
N THR A 187 -16.33 18.89 -8.27
CA THR A 187 -16.55 20.09 -7.46
C THR A 187 -16.40 21.41 -8.22
N GLY A 188 -15.75 21.40 -9.38
CA GLY A 188 -15.35 22.58 -10.13
C GLY A 188 -14.17 23.35 -9.52
N VAL A 189 -13.47 22.77 -8.53
CA VAL A 189 -12.38 23.42 -7.80
C VAL A 189 -11.14 22.52 -7.81
N ASP A 190 -9.97 23.04 -8.16
CA ASP A 190 -8.70 22.32 -7.97
C ASP A 190 -8.36 22.26 -6.48
N PRO A 191 -8.15 21.07 -5.89
CA PRO A 191 -7.90 20.94 -4.46
C PRO A 191 -6.62 21.64 -3.98
N LEU A 192 -5.66 21.99 -4.86
CA LEU A 192 -4.50 22.82 -4.48
C LEU A 192 -4.87 24.27 -4.14
N THR A 193 -6.03 24.73 -4.58
CA THR A 193 -6.49 26.11 -4.35
C THR A 193 -7.22 26.29 -3.02
N ILE A 194 -7.48 25.19 -2.31
CA ILE A 194 -8.18 25.15 -1.03
C ILE A 194 -7.28 24.51 0.04
N SER A 195 -7.40 24.97 1.28
CA SER A 195 -6.60 24.42 2.38
C SER A 195 -7.44 23.49 3.26
N PRO A 196 -6.98 22.25 3.52
CA PRO A 196 -7.63 21.37 4.49
C PRO A 196 -7.46 21.87 5.94
N ALA A 197 -6.56 22.83 6.19
CA ALA A 197 -6.39 23.45 7.51
C ALA A 197 -7.53 24.42 7.87
N ILE A 198 -8.31 24.88 6.88
CA ILE A 198 -9.51 25.69 7.12
C ILE A 198 -10.66 24.73 7.42
N VAL A 199 -10.75 24.30 8.67
CA VAL A 199 -12.02 23.81 9.22
C VAL A 199 -12.96 25.02 9.26
N ILE A 200 -13.91 25.10 8.32
CA ILE A 200 -15.06 25.99 8.49
C ILE A 200 -15.84 25.43 9.68
N CYS A 201 -15.53 25.93 10.88
CA CYS A 201 -16.32 25.71 12.07
C CYS A 201 -17.62 26.53 11.93
N GLY A 202 -18.57 25.97 11.19
CA GLY A 202 -19.90 26.52 11.00
C GLY A 202 -20.87 25.99 12.05
N ARG A 203 -20.70 26.39 13.32
CA ARG A 203 -21.84 26.51 14.26
C ARG A 203 -21.47 27.46 15.40
N ASN A 204 -21.91 28.71 15.23
CA ASN A 204 -22.00 29.79 16.22
C ASN A 204 -20.72 30.58 16.55
N GLY A 205 -20.40 31.53 15.66
CA GLY A 205 -20.20 32.90 16.13
C GLY A 205 -18.85 33.52 15.83
N ARG A 206 -18.75 34.09 14.63
CA ARG A 206 -17.84 35.17 14.20
C ARG A 206 -16.37 34.78 13.93
N ASN A 207 -16.00 34.77 12.65
CA ASN A 207 -15.14 35.82 12.09
C ASN A 207 -15.28 35.85 10.55
N PHE A 208 -15.32 37.06 10.02
CA PHE A 208 -15.34 37.37 8.59
C PHE A 208 -13.93 37.25 8.00
N ALA A 209 -13.77 36.38 7.01
CA ALA A 209 -12.91 36.60 5.84
C ALA A 209 -13.72 36.01 4.67
N SER A 210 -14.12 36.87 3.73
CA SER A 210 -15.21 36.61 2.80
C SER A 210 -14.88 35.49 1.82
N ILE A 211 -15.67 34.42 1.83
CA ILE A 211 -15.68 33.37 0.80
C ILE A 211 -16.79 33.61 -0.25
N THR A 212 -17.24 34.85 -0.41
CA THR A 212 -18.37 35.24 -1.27
C THR A 212 -18.14 35.15 -2.78
N SER A 213 -17.18 34.33 -3.25
CA SER A 213 -16.98 34.09 -4.68
C SER A 213 -16.77 32.62 -5.06
N LEU A 214 -17.32 31.67 -4.30
CA LEU A 214 -17.47 30.29 -4.78
C LEU A 214 -18.93 30.08 -5.23
N PRO A 215 -19.19 29.88 -6.54
CA PRO A 215 -20.51 29.46 -6.98
C PRO A 215 -20.77 28.06 -6.44
N SER A 216 -21.92 27.90 -5.78
CA SER A 216 -22.52 26.62 -5.35
C SER A 216 -21.68 25.75 -4.41
N CYS A 217 -21.93 25.90 -3.11
CA CYS A 217 -21.82 24.80 -2.15
C CYS A 217 -22.34 23.50 -2.79
N VAL A 218 -21.48 22.49 -2.86
CA VAL A 218 -21.83 21.10 -3.15
C VAL A 218 -22.88 20.67 -2.12
N ARG A 219 -24.16 20.67 -2.54
CA ARG A 219 -25.25 20.05 -1.78
C ARG A 219 -25.09 18.54 -1.85
N CYS A 220 -24.45 17.97 -0.83
CA CYS A 220 -24.64 16.55 -0.52
C CYS A 220 -25.98 16.37 0.21
N ALA A 221 -26.92 15.64 -0.40
CA ALA A 221 -27.71 14.56 0.22
C ALA A 221 -29.02 14.29 -0.55
N ASN A 222 -29.13 13.09 -1.11
CA ASN A 222 -30.40 12.41 -1.31
C ASN A 222 -31.00 12.02 0.05
N GLY A 223 -32.32 12.13 0.21
CA GLY A 223 -33.04 11.50 1.33
C GLY A 223 -34.37 12.17 1.67
N SER A 224 -35.46 11.53 1.27
CA SER A 224 -36.87 11.91 1.41
C SER A 224 -37.41 12.01 2.86
N THR A 225 -38.61 12.59 2.96
CA THR A 225 -39.61 12.57 4.06
C THR A 225 -39.39 13.63 5.16
N VAL A 226 -40.38 14.30 5.78
CA VAL A 226 -41.85 14.25 5.85
C VAL A 226 -42.33 15.71 5.96
N GLY A 227 -43.51 16.04 5.45
CA GLY A 227 -44.10 17.37 5.64
C GLY A 227 -44.49 17.65 7.10
N ASP A 228 -44.61 18.92 7.44
CA ASP A 228 -45.66 19.31 8.38
C ASP A 228 -46.11 20.75 8.09
N GLN A 229 -47.42 20.95 8.17
CA GLN A 229 -48.07 22.24 8.04
C GLN A 229 -48.03 22.99 9.37
N GLY A 230 -48.08 24.32 9.28
CA GLY A 230 -48.24 25.24 10.40
C GLY A 230 -48.08 26.67 9.94
#